data_AF-A0A8W8LDY2-F1
#
_entry.id   AF-A0A8W8LDY2-F1
#
_cell.length_a   1.000
_cell.length_b   1.000
_cell.length_c   1.000
_cell.angle_alpha   90.00
_cell.angle_beta   90.00
_cell.angle_gamma   90.00
#
_symmetry.space_group_name_H-M   'P 1'
#
loop_
_entity.id
_entity.type
_entity.pdbx_description
1 polymer ?
#
loop_
_entity_poly.entity_id
_entity_poly.type
_entity_poly.pdbx_seq_one_letter_code
_entity_poly.pdbx_strand_id
1 'polypeptide(L)'
;QGFSPDARLPIHFVDDPELKYVMLRYRQVHDLFHSVLGMPPHMLGEVAVKWVEALQTGLPMCALGALFGPLRLGPKYVVFITKCKY
;
A
#
# COMPACT_ATOMS: atom_id res chain seq x y z
N GLN A 1 -14.53 12.97 12.01
CA GLN A 1 -14.58 12.14 10.78
C GLN A 1 -14.45 10.69 11.19
N GLY A 2 -15.51 9.89 11.11
CA GLY A 2 -15.45 8.47 11.48
C GLY A 2 -14.87 7.65 10.33
N PHE A 3 -13.70 7.05 10.53
CA PHE A 3 -13.15 6.05 9.62
C PHE A 3 -13.91 4.73 9.88
N SER A 4 -14.74 4.29 8.93
CA SER A 4 -15.38 2.98 8.99
C SER A 4 -14.59 2.00 8.10
N PRO A 5 -13.89 1.00 8.67
CA PRO A 5 -13.16 -0.01 7.88
C PRO A 5 -14.10 -0.85 7.00
N ASP A 6 -15.41 -0.81 7.25
CA ASP A 6 -16.44 -1.51 6.48
C ASP A 6 -16.88 -0.75 5.23
N ALA A 7 -16.50 0.53 5.08
CA ALA A 7 -16.84 1.33 3.89
C ALA A 7 -16.11 0.88 2.60
N ARG A 8 -15.24 -0.13 2.67
CA ARG A 8 -14.48 -0.65 1.52
C ARG A 8 -15.39 -1.50 0.62
N LEU A 9 -15.39 -1.18 -0.67
CA LEU A 9 -16.11 -1.96 -1.69
C LEU A 9 -15.72 -3.45 -1.64
N PRO A 10 -16.67 -4.39 -1.76
CA PRO A 10 -16.36 -5.81 -1.82
C PRO A 10 -15.52 -6.14 -3.05
N ILE A 11 -14.80 -7.26 -3.00
CA ILE A 11 -13.95 -7.72 -4.11
C ILE A 11 -14.81 -8.48 -5.12
N HIS A 12 -14.70 -8.08 -6.39
CA HIS A 12 -15.59 -8.52 -7.47
C HIS A 12 -14.94 -9.48 -8.50
N PHE A 13 -13.68 -9.86 -8.33
CA PHE A 13 -12.92 -10.63 -9.34
C PHE A 13 -12.18 -11.84 -8.76
N VAL A 14 -12.68 -12.39 -7.66
CA VAL A 14 -12.12 -13.57 -6.99
C VAL A 14 -13.28 -14.49 -6.66
N ASP A 15 -13.26 -15.70 -7.23
CA ASP A 15 -14.33 -16.69 -7.07
C ASP A 15 -14.23 -17.47 -5.76
N ASP A 16 -13.01 -17.64 -5.24
CA ASP A 16 -12.76 -18.33 -3.99
C ASP A 16 -13.16 -17.47 -2.78
N PRO A 17 -14.09 -17.92 -1.91
CA PRO A 17 -14.58 -17.14 -0.79
C PRO A 17 -13.50 -16.85 0.26
N GLU A 18 -12.53 -17.75 0.44
CA GLU A 18 -11.43 -17.56 1.40
C GLU A 18 -10.47 -16.48 0.92
N LEU A 19 -10.03 -16.54 -0.34
CA LEU A 19 -9.18 -15.53 -0.95
C LEU A 19 -9.86 -14.16 -0.99
N LYS A 20 -11.19 -14.12 -1.24
CA LYS A 20 -11.98 -12.89 -1.17
C LYS A 20 -11.95 -12.26 0.22
N TYR A 21 -12.07 -13.08 1.27
CA TYR A 21 -11.93 -12.62 2.65
C TYR A 21 -10.51 -12.08 2.93
N VAL A 22 -9.47 -12.82 2.55
CA VAL A 22 -8.07 -12.42 2.74
C VAL A 22 -7.77 -11.08 2.06
N MET A 23 -8.23 -10.90 0.82
CA MET A 23 -8.03 -9.67 0.05
C MET A 23 -8.79 -8.47 0.65
N LEU A 24 -9.97 -8.70 1.25
CA LEU A 24 -10.74 -7.66 1.92
C LEU A 24 -10.00 -7.19 3.17
N ARG A 25 -9.50 -8.15 3.97
CA ARG A 25 -8.70 -7.89 5.16
C ARG A 25 -7.40 -7.18 4.83
N TYR A 26 -6.72 -7.58 3.76
CA TYR A 26 -5.53 -6.88 3.27
C TYR A 26 -5.81 -5.38 3.01
N ARG A 27 -6.90 -5.04 2.31
CA ARG A 27 -7.29 -3.64 2.04
C ARG A 27 -7.64 -2.86 3.31
N GLN A 28 -8.19 -3.51 4.34
CA GLN A 28 -8.48 -2.88 5.62
C GLN A 28 -7.22 -2.67 6.46
N VAL A 29 -6.26 -3.61 6.38
CA VAL A 29 -4.99 -3.52 7.10
C VAL A 29 -4.06 -2.48 6.46
N HIS A 30 -4.16 -2.20 5.17
CA HIS A 30 -3.47 -1.09 4.53
C HIS A 30 -3.71 0.26 5.25
N ASP A 31 -4.97 0.58 5.52
CA ASP A 31 -5.33 1.80 6.25
C ASP A 31 -4.81 1.79 7.70
N LEU A 32 -4.71 0.59 8.31
CA LEU A 32 -4.08 0.40 9.61
C LEU A 32 -2.57 0.65 9.55
N PHE A 33 -1.87 0.23 8.49
CA PHE A 33 -0.43 0.46 8.35
C PHE A 33 -0.07 1.93 8.29
N HIS A 34 -0.89 2.77 7.66
CA HIS A 34 -0.73 4.22 7.72
C HIS A 34 -0.75 4.75 9.16
N SER A 35 -1.65 4.21 9.99
CA SER A 35 -1.77 4.60 11.40
C SER A 35 -0.62 4.06 12.26
N VAL A 36 -0.23 2.80 12.06
CA VAL A 36 0.86 2.15 12.82
C VAL A 36 2.22 2.75 12.51
N LEU A 37 2.49 3.05 11.23
CA LEU A 37 3.75 3.64 10.79
C LEU A 37 3.78 5.16 10.94
N GLY A 38 2.66 5.78 11.35
CA GLY A 38 2.53 7.24 11.45
C GLY A 38 2.70 7.96 10.11
N MET A 39 2.47 7.27 8.99
CA MET A 39 2.66 7.81 7.65
C MET A 39 1.34 8.38 7.13
N PRO A 40 1.22 9.72 6.97
CA PRO A 40 0.00 10.29 6.42
C PRO A 40 -0.23 9.80 4.97
N PRO A 41 -1.48 9.78 4.47
CA PRO A 41 -1.83 9.35 3.10
C PRO A 41 -1.48 10.42 2.06
N HIS A 42 -0.22 10.87 2.08
CA HIS A 42 0.40 11.68 1.05
C HIS A 42 1.18 10.75 0.12
N MET A 43 1.46 11.20 -1.11
CA MET A 43 2.14 10.37 -2.13
C MET A 43 3.41 9.66 -1.64
N LEU A 44 4.20 10.28 -0.76
CA LEU A 44 5.43 9.68 -0.23
C LEU A 44 5.12 8.66 0.90
N GLY A 45 4.12 8.93 1.74
CA GLY A 45 3.63 7.98 2.74
C GLY A 45 3.00 6.73 2.11
N GLU A 46 2.22 6.90 1.03
CA GLU A 46 1.67 5.80 0.22
C GLU A 46 2.78 4.91 -0.35
N VAL A 47 3.84 5.52 -0.91
CA VAL A 47 4.99 4.76 -1.43
C VAL A 47 5.71 4.01 -0.32
N ALA A 48 5.93 4.63 0.84
CA ALA A 48 6.58 4.00 1.98
C ALA A 48 5.79 2.81 2.53
N VAL A 49 4.47 2.98 2.71
CA VAL A 49 3.59 1.87 3.14
C VAL A 49 3.60 0.76 2.11
N LYS A 50 3.55 1.07 0.81
CA LYS A 50 3.63 0.06 -0.25
C LYS A 50 4.95 -0.71 -0.29
N TRP A 51 6.07 -0.09 0.09
CA TRP A 51 7.33 -0.82 0.25
C TRP A 51 7.26 -1.84 1.38
N VAL A 52 6.71 -1.44 2.54
CA VAL A 52 6.51 -2.36 3.67
C VAL A 52 5.55 -3.49 3.29
N GLU A 53 4.43 -3.16 2.65
CA GLU A 53 3.45 -4.14 2.19
C GLU A 53 4.02 -5.06 1.12
N ALA A 54 4.84 -4.56 0.20
CA ALA A 54 5.49 -5.37 -0.83
C ALA A 54 6.47 -6.37 -0.23
N LEU A 55 7.24 -5.97 0.79
CA LEU A 55 8.14 -6.86 1.51
C LEU A 55 7.39 -7.93 2.31
N GLN A 56 6.23 -7.60 2.88
CA GLN A 56 5.50 -8.51 3.76
C GLN A 56 4.51 -9.44 3.04
N THR A 57 3.79 -8.94 2.02
CA THR A 57 2.74 -9.69 1.32
C THR A 57 3.16 -10.20 -0.06
N GLY A 58 4.18 -9.59 -0.67
CA GLY A 58 4.63 -9.96 -2.02
C GLY A 58 3.58 -9.74 -3.12
N LEU A 59 2.49 -9.03 -2.84
CA LEU A 59 1.43 -8.82 -3.82
C LEU A 59 1.93 -7.93 -4.98
N PRO A 60 1.59 -8.27 -6.23
CA PRO A 60 2.07 -7.54 -7.40
C PRO A 60 1.62 -6.07 -7.37
N MET A 61 0.45 -5.76 -6.81
CA MET A 61 -0.04 -4.38 -6.66
C MET A 61 0.84 -3.54 -5.73
N CYS A 62 1.32 -4.13 -4.62
CA CYS A 62 2.21 -3.45 -3.68
C CYS A 62 3.56 -3.15 -4.34
N ALA A 63 4.15 -4.16 -4.99
CA ALA A 63 5.42 -4.03 -5.68
C ALA A 63 5.37 -3.00 -6.81
N LEU A 64 4.31 -3.06 -7.65
CA LEU A 64 4.10 -2.07 -8.70
C LEU A 64 3.88 -0.67 -8.12
N GLY A 65 3.10 -0.51 -7.06
CA GLY A 65 2.90 0.79 -6.45
C GLY A 65 4.15 1.35 -5.75
N ALA A 66 5.00 0.48 -5.19
CA ALA A 66 6.30 0.85 -4.62
C ALA A 66 7.32 1.27 -5.69
N LEU A 67 7.31 0.60 -6.85
CA LEU A 67 8.20 0.90 -7.98
C LEU A 67 7.75 2.11 -8.81
N PHE A 68 6.46 2.19 -9.12
CA PHE A 68 5.91 3.23 -10.00
C PHE A 68 5.40 4.47 -9.25
N GLY A 69 5.12 4.37 -7.95
CA GLY A 69 4.74 5.53 -7.13
C GLY A 69 5.79 6.65 -7.08
N PRO A 70 7.10 6.34 -6.92
CA PRO A 70 8.18 7.32 -7.01
C PRO A 70 8.27 8.04 -8.35
N LEU A 71 7.95 7.37 -9.47
CA LEU A 71 8.01 7.97 -10.81
C LEU A 71 7.10 9.20 -10.93
N ARG A 72 6.02 9.24 -10.14
CA ARG A 72 5.07 10.35 -10.11
C ARG A 72 5.49 11.51 -9.18
N LEU A 73 6.48 11.31 -8.30
CA LEU A 73 6.98 12.32 -7.35
C LEU A 73 8.09 13.23 -7.92
N GLY A 74 8.49 13.05 -9.18
CA GLY A 74 9.53 13.84 -9.82
C GLY A 74 10.95 13.40 -9.43
N PRO A 75 11.97 13.79 -10.21
CA PRO A 75 13.30 13.17 -10.20
C PRO A 75 14.07 13.31 -8.87
N LYS A 76 13.76 14.32 -8.04
CA LYS A 76 14.42 14.50 -6.73
C LYS A 76 14.13 13.38 -5.72
N TYR A 77 12.95 12.75 -5.79
CA TYR A 77 12.53 11.72 -4.82
C TYR A 77 12.79 10.29 -5.31
N VAL A 78 12.89 10.08 -6.64
CA VAL A 78 13.29 8.80 -7.25
C VAL A 78 14.73 8.44 -6.89
N VAL A 79 15.62 9.44 -6.84
CA VAL A 79 17.03 9.25 -6.49
C VAL A 79 17.19 8.90 -5.01
N PHE A 80 16.37 9.46 -4.12
CA PHE A 80 16.48 9.18 -2.67
C PHE A 80 16.14 7.72 -2.34
N ILE A 81 15.15 7.14 -3.02
CA ILE A 81 14.71 5.75 -2.80
C ILE A 81 15.72 4.73 -3.38
N THR A 82 16.40 5.06 -4.49
CA THR A 82 17.44 4.20 -5.09
C THR A 82 18.83 4.39 -4.47
N LYS A 83 19.08 5.50 -3.78
CA LYS A 83 20.34 5.81 -3.08
C LYS A 83 20.31 5.53 -1.59
N CYS A 84 19.25 4.94 -1.03
CA CYS A 84 19.27 4.42 0.33
C CYS A 84 20.13 3.13 0.38
N LYS A 85 21.41 3.28 0.10
CA LYS A 85 22.46 2.28 0.31
C LYS A 85 23.56 2.99 1.11
N TYR A 86 23.38 2.93 2.43
CA TYR A 86 24.26 3.44 3.50
C TYR A 86 24.38 4.97 3.64
#